data_AF-A0A6A3K6E0-F1
#
_entry.id   AF-A0A6A3K6E0-F1
#
_cell.length_a   1.000
_cell.length_b   1.000
_cell.length_c   1.000
_cell.angle_alpha   90.00
_cell.angle_beta   90.00
_cell.angle_gamma   90.00
#
_symmetry.space_group_name_H-M   'P 1'
#
loop_
_entity.id
_entity.type
_entity.pdbx_description
1 polymer ?
#
loop_
_entity_poly.entity_id
_entity_poly.type
_entity_poly.pdbx_seq_one_letter_code
_entity_poly.pdbx_strand_id
1 'polypeptide(L)'
;MGNEPSKQRRSSQARRETQTQTQTGPRPIAGRSDALTQMIPDQFTSLPQVTQALRRSGLESCNLIIGIDCTKSNEWSGKRTFGGRCLHEMDDPSVRNPYEDVIESIGRTLHDFDEDNSIPVYGFGDELTCDRAVFTFAEREGQAGFPLESIRSRYREVVRNVVMAGPTSFAPIINEAVNIVNRTGDYHILVIIADGQVTRSVDIPPHAVSKNEKETIDAITYASNFPLSIVMVGVGDGPWESMIYFDDYLVHRKFDNFQFVEYHKITSQFSDPQMKETQFALQALMEIPDQYRTIKAMNYLERGPYRVRTDLPRVDVFSPPQPAPNVNQSHNYGVFQPNLQHTPTRVVQTATATTTQFGQATSPSAPLFGFTDGAQNGSARPTLQHRSSRAEVELAQLQETLLCPICEDRKKDTVFQCGHETCQKCGDFLSHCPLCRQEIQVRIKRFS
;
A
#
# COMPACT_ATOMS: atom_id res chain seq x y z
N MET A 1 2.49 -77.03 -34.80
CA MET A 1 1.53 -77.28 -33.70
C MET A 1 2.37 -77.39 -32.44
N GLY A 2 2.27 -76.60 -31.39
CA GLY A 2 1.33 -75.59 -30.93
C GLY A 2 1.59 -75.46 -29.43
N ASN A 3 1.42 -74.24 -28.92
CA ASN A 3 1.20 -73.86 -27.53
C ASN A 3 2.36 -73.62 -26.55
N GLU A 4 2.17 -72.44 -25.94
CA GLU A 4 2.89 -71.68 -24.93
C GLU A 4 2.97 -72.31 -23.52
N PRO A 5 3.78 -71.70 -22.64
CA PRO A 5 4.24 -72.28 -21.38
C PRO A 5 3.48 -71.76 -20.15
N SER A 6 3.59 -72.46 -19.01
CA SER A 6 3.18 -71.91 -17.72
C SER A 6 3.86 -72.55 -16.50
N LYS A 7 4.50 -71.66 -15.72
CA LYS A 7 4.57 -71.60 -14.24
C LYS A 7 5.51 -72.63 -13.57
N GLN A 8 6.33 -72.30 -12.55
CA GLN A 8 6.04 -71.58 -11.30
C GLN A 8 7.36 -71.26 -10.53
N ARG A 9 7.58 -70.02 -10.07
CA ARG A 9 7.62 -69.51 -8.66
C ARG A 9 8.69 -70.13 -7.72
N ARG A 10 9.49 -69.35 -6.96
CA ARG A 10 9.21 -68.47 -5.79
C ARG A 10 10.55 -67.78 -5.39
N SER A 11 10.69 -66.70 -4.64
CA SER A 11 9.85 -65.66 -4.00
C SER A 11 10.79 -64.74 -3.19
N SER A 12 10.53 -63.44 -3.10
CA SER A 12 10.57 -62.68 -1.84
C SER A 12 10.05 -61.25 -2.03
N GLN A 13 9.19 -60.85 -1.09
CA GLN A 13 8.32 -59.68 -1.10
C GLN A 13 9.07 -58.36 -0.78
N ALA A 14 8.58 -57.25 -1.35
CA ALA A 14 8.68 -55.92 -0.75
C ALA A 14 7.30 -55.23 -0.81
N ARG A 15 6.91 -54.62 0.30
CA ARG A 15 5.59 -54.04 0.58
C ARG A 15 5.35 -52.73 -0.21
N ARG A 16 4.10 -52.56 -0.65
CA ARG A 16 3.54 -51.32 -1.19
C ARG A 16 3.22 -50.33 -0.07
N GLU A 17 3.61 -49.08 -0.25
CA GLU A 17 2.94 -47.91 0.35
C GLU A 17 2.29 -47.11 -0.78
N THR A 18 1.01 -46.83 -0.61
CA THR A 18 0.16 -46.13 -1.57
C THR A 18 0.13 -44.65 -1.19
N GLN A 19 0.75 -43.78 -1.98
CA GLN A 19 0.51 -42.34 -1.91
C GLN A 19 -0.32 -41.90 -3.10
N THR A 20 -1.53 -41.44 -2.78
CA THR A 20 -2.52 -40.83 -3.65
C THR A 20 -1.97 -39.53 -4.23
N GLN A 21 -1.75 -39.49 -5.55
CA GLN A 21 -1.41 -38.27 -6.28
C GLN A 21 -2.67 -37.47 -6.59
N THR A 22 -2.78 -36.26 -6.02
CA THR A 22 -3.61 -35.19 -6.59
C THR A 22 -2.67 -34.20 -7.29
N GLN A 23 -2.45 -34.40 -8.61
CA GLN A 23 -1.83 -33.42 -9.50
C GLN A 23 -2.92 -32.84 -10.41
N THR A 24 -3.27 -31.57 -10.22
CA THR A 24 -3.98 -30.76 -11.22
C THR A 24 -3.39 -29.34 -11.25
N GLY A 25 -2.39 -29.16 -12.11
CA GLY A 25 -1.79 -27.90 -12.51
C GLY A 25 -0.79 -28.19 -13.64
N PRO A 26 -0.67 -27.36 -14.70
CA PRO A 26 0.24 -27.63 -15.79
C PRO A 26 1.68 -27.70 -15.26
N ARG A 27 2.42 -28.75 -15.61
CA ARG A 27 3.84 -28.85 -15.28
C ARG A 27 4.61 -27.73 -15.98
N PRO A 28 5.57 -27.07 -15.31
CA PRO A 28 6.41 -26.09 -15.97
C PRO A 28 7.17 -26.75 -17.12
N ILE A 29 7.19 -26.09 -18.28
CA ILE A 29 8.01 -26.49 -19.42
C ILE A 29 9.47 -26.38 -18.97
N ALA A 30 10.10 -27.53 -18.70
CA ALA A 30 11.49 -27.60 -18.28
C ALA A 30 12.38 -26.98 -19.39
N GLY A 31 13.02 -25.84 -19.09
CA GLY A 31 13.96 -25.16 -19.98
C GLY A 31 13.71 -23.66 -20.22
N ARG A 32 12.64 -23.05 -19.67
CA ARG A 32 12.34 -21.61 -19.85
C ARG A 32 12.01 -20.82 -18.57
N SER A 33 12.10 -21.43 -17.39
CA SER A 33 11.66 -20.81 -16.13
C SER A 33 12.41 -19.52 -15.78
N ASP A 34 13.70 -19.45 -16.08
CA ASP A 34 14.55 -18.38 -15.56
C ASP A 34 14.44 -17.06 -16.33
N ALA A 35 13.82 -17.06 -17.52
CA ALA A 35 13.68 -15.85 -18.35
C ALA A 35 12.36 -15.11 -18.13
N LEU A 36 11.32 -15.80 -17.64
CA LEU A 36 9.98 -15.21 -17.47
C LEU A 36 9.87 -14.39 -16.18
N THR A 37 10.73 -14.67 -15.19
CA THR A 37 10.77 -13.98 -13.90
C THR A 37 11.86 -12.90 -13.83
N GLN A 38 12.45 -12.53 -14.97
CA GLN A 38 13.45 -11.46 -15.03
C GLN A 38 12.74 -10.11 -15.10
N MET A 39 13.30 -9.14 -14.38
CA MET A 39 12.99 -7.71 -14.50
C MET A 39 12.92 -7.30 -15.97
N ILE A 40 11.86 -6.59 -16.35
CA ILE A 40 11.70 -6.06 -17.70
C ILE A 40 12.46 -4.73 -17.78
N PRO A 41 13.45 -4.59 -18.67
CA PRO A 41 14.19 -3.33 -18.76
C PRO A 41 13.40 -2.25 -19.50
N ASP A 42 13.63 -1.00 -19.12
CA ASP A 42 13.17 0.19 -19.86
C ASP A 42 13.68 0.18 -21.31
N GLN A 43 12.76 0.20 -22.26
CA GLN A 43 13.09 0.04 -23.69
C GLN A 43 12.53 1.15 -24.60
N PHE A 44 11.60 1.98 -24.11
CA PHE A 44 10.89 2.98 -24.91
C PHE A 44 11.31 4.40 -24.54
N THR A 45 11.36 5.28 -25.54
CA THR A 45 11.71 6.69 -25.36
C THR A 45 10.58 7.65 -25.74
N SER A 46 9.42 7.13 -26.16
CA SER A 46 8.24 7.95 -26.50
C SER A 46 6.94 7.15 -26.43
N LEU A 47 5.83 7.81 -26.12
CA LEU A 47 4.49 7.20 -26.11
C LEU A 47 4.13 6.48 -27.42
N PRO A 48 4.37 7.05 -28.62
CA PRO A 48 4.06 6.35 -29.87
C PRO A 48 4.78 5.01 -30.01
N GLN A 49 6.02 4.87 -29.49
CA GLN A 49 6.72 3.58 -29.51
C GLN A 49 6.02 2.55 -28.61
N VAL A 50 5.56 2.96 -27.42
CA VAL A 50 4.80 2.10 -26.51
C VAL A 50 3.47 1.69 -27.14
N THR A 51 2.67 2.64 -27.62
CA THR A 51 1.40 2.37 -28.31
C THR A 51 1.60 1.42 -29.50
N GLN A 52 2.65 1.63 -30.29
CA GLN A 52 2.98 0.73 -31.40
C GLN A 52 3.44 -0.65 -30.92
N ALA A 53 4.17 -0.74 -29.81
CA ALA A 53 4.57 -2.00 -29.21
C ALA A 53 3.37 -2.78 -28.64
N LEU A 54 2.39 -2.11 -28.03
CA LEU A 54 1.11 -2.70 -27.61
C LEU A 54 0.36 -3.30 -28.80
N ARG A 55 0.16 -2.50 -29.87
CA ARG A 55 -0.49 -2.97 -31.12
C ARG A 55 0.26 -4.14 -31.77
N ARG A 56 1.60 -4.07 -31.87
CA ARG A 56 2.42 -5.17 -32.41
C ARG A 56 2.37 -6.43 -31.54
N SER A 57 2.24 -6.24 -30.23
CA SER A 57 2.02 -7.35 -29.30
C SER A 57 0.60 -7.90 -29.41
N GLY A 58 -0.26 -7.35 -30.28
CA GLY A 58 -1.62 -7.79 -30.53
C GLY A 58 -2.56 -7.46 -29.38
N LEU A 59 -2.30 -6.37 -28.65
CA LEU A 59 -3.27 -5.82 -27.71
C LEU A 59 -4.36 -5.13 -28.54
N GLU A 60 -5.54 -5.75 -28.58
CA GLU A 60 -6.73 -5.21 -29.22
C GLU A 60 -7.55 -4.41 -28.20
N SER A 61 -7.65 -4.92 -26.97
CA SER A 61 -8.31 -4.25 -25.85
C SER A 61 -7.66 -4.56 -24.50
N CYS A 62 -7.77 -3.60 -23.58
CA CYS A 62 -7.45 -3.75 -22.16
C CYS A 62 -8.52 -3.08 -21.32
N ASN A 63 -8.76 -3.61 -20.12
CA ASN A 63 -9.65 -3.00 -19.14
C ASN A 63 -8.83 -2.33 -18.03
N LEU A 64 -9.29 -1.20 -17.52
CA LEU A 64 -8.64 -0.49 -16.41
C LEU A 64 -9.35 -0.76 -15.09
N ILE A 65 -8.58 -0.83 -14.00
CA ILE A 65 -9.07 -0.78 -12.62
C ILE A 65 -8.26 0.29 -11.89
N ILE A 66 -8.90 1.15 -11.10
CA ILE A 66 -8.21 2.19 -10.34
C ILE A 66 -8.36 1.94 -8.83
N GLY A 67 -7.23 1.87 -8.13
CA GLY A 67 -7.12 1.85 -6.68
C GLY A 67 -6.57 3.17 -6.16
N ILE A 68 -7.30 3.81 -5.24
CA ILE A 68 -6.95 5.10 -4.66
C ILE A 68 -6.61 4.92 -3.18
N ASP A 69 -5.37 5.21 -2.82
CA ASP A 69 -4.97 5.30 -1.42
C ASP A 69 -5.73 6.44 -0.73
N CYS A 70 -6.35 6.13 0.40
CA CYS A 70 -7.11 7.05 1.25
C CYS A 70 -6.57 7.04 2.70
N THR A 71 -5.30 6.67 2.87
CA THR A 71 -4.60 6.70 4.16
C THR A 71 -4.26 8.11 4.59
N LYS A 72 -4.03 8.26 5.89
CA LYS A 72 -3.81 9.54 6.53
C LYS A 72 -2.47 10.18 6.16
N SER A 73 -1.51 9.41 5.65
CA SER A 73 -0.22 9.94 5.20
C SER A 73 -0.34 11.04 4.15
N ASN A 74 -1.41 10.99 3.36
CA ASN A 74 -1.73 12.01 2.37
C ASN A 74 -1.81 13.44 2.94
N GLU A 75 -2.13 13.61 4.23
CA GLU A 75 -2.17 14.91 4.90
C GLU A 75 -0.79 15.59 4.98
N TRP A 76 0.31 14.82 4.99
CA TRP A 76 1.67 15.34 5.18
C TRP A 76 2.66 14.98 4.06
N SER A 77 2.38 13.97 3.24
CA SER A 77 3.27 13.53 2.16
C SER A 77 3.32 14.51 0.97
N GLY A 78 2.56 15.61 1.00
CA GLY A 78 2.67 16.73 0.05
C GLY A 78 3.61 17.85 0.50
N LYS A 79 4.42 17.63 1.56
CA LYS A 79 5.24 18.69 2.16
C LYS A 79 6.21 19.34 1.18
N ARG A 80 6.92 18.57 0.36
CA ARG A 80 7.87 19.08 -0.64
C ARG A 80 7.22 19.18 -2.02
N THR A 81 6.44 18.16 -2.39
CA THR A 81 5.92 17.98 -3.75
C THR A 81 4.61 18.70 -4.03
N PHE A 82 3.83 19.04 -2.99
CA PHE A 82 2.54 19.71 -3.14
C PHE A 82 2.39 20.95 -2.25
N GLY A 83 3.52 21.59 -1.92
CA GLY A 83 3.53 22.89 -1.22
C GLY A 83 3.01 22.85 0.21
N GLY A 84 3.19 21.72 0.92
CA GLY A 84 2.71 21.60 2.31
C GLY A 84 1.25 21.17 2.44
N ARG A 85 0.56 20.93 1.33
CA ARG A 85 -0.86 20.60 1.29
C ARG A 85 -1.12 19.10 1.34
N CYS A 86 -2.35 18.75 1.68
CA CYS A 86 -2.84 17.38 1.55
C CYS A 86 -2.86 16.98 0.07
N LEU A 87 -2.43 15.76 -0.25
CA LEU A 87 -2.41 15.26 -1.62
C LEU A 87 -3.82 15.02 -2.21
N HIS A 88 -4.84 14.97 -1.37
CA HIS A 88 -6.26 14.95 -1.76
C HIS A 88 -6.95 16.32 -1.62
N GLU A 89 -6.21 17.42 -1.44
CA GLU A 89 -6.83 18.76 -1.34
C GLU A 89 -7.57 19.12 -2.64
N MET A 90 -8.78 19.66 -2.51
CA MET A 90 -9.71 19.92 -3.62
C MET A 90 -10.51 21.22 -3.42
N ASP A 91 -9.91 22.19 -2.72
CA ASP A 91 -10.55 23.48 -2.39
C ASP A 91 -10.74 24.36 -3.63
N ASP A 92 -9.75 24.35 -4.54
CA ASP A 92 -9.85 25.03 -5.83
C ASP A 92 -10.34 24.05 -6.91
N PRO A 93 -11.54 24.22 -7.48
CA PRO A 93 -12.08 23.32 -8.51
C PRO A 93 -11.28 23.36 -9.82
N SER A 94 -10.53 24.44 -10.08
CA SER A 94 -9.72 24.64 -11.28
C SER A 94 -8.37 23.94 -11.21
N VAL A 95 -7.87 23.66 -10.01
CA VAL A 95 -6.59 22.98 -9.78
C VAL A 95 -6.84 21.48 -9.60
N ARG A 96 -5.95 20.67 -10.15
CA ARG A 96 -5.91 19.22 -9.91
C ARG A 96 -4.89 18.91 -8.83
N ASN A 97 -5.23 17.96 -7.97
CA ASN A 97 -4.23 17.34 -7.10
C ASN A 97 -3.53 16.17 -7.82
N PRO A 98 -2.40 15.65 -7.28
CA PRO A 98 -1.62 14.62 -7.96
C PRO A 98 -2.40 13.35 -8.32
N TYR A 99 -3.39 12.95 -7.51
CA TYR A 99 -4.25 11.81 -7.84
C TYR A 99 -5.10 12.08 -9.08
N GLU A 100 -5.70 13.27 -9.18
CA GLU A 100 -6.50 13.66 -10.35
C GLU A 100 -5.66 13.74 -11.63
N ASP A 101 -4.43 14.24 -11.53
CA ASP A 101 -3.51 14.29 -12.67
C ASP A 101 -3.15 12.89 -13.18
N VAL A 102 -2.87 11.95 -12.27
CA VAL A 102 -2.53 10.57 -12.61
C VAL A 102 -3.72 9.86 -13.28
N ILE A 103 -4.92 9.97 -12.69
CA ILE A 103 -6.15 9.39 -13.24
C ILE A 103 -6.38 9.87 -14.67
N GLU A 104 -6.28 11.18 -14.90
CA GLU A 104 -6.51 11.74 -16.22
C GLU A 104 -5.41 11.36 -17.22
N SER A 105 -4.14 11.35 -16.81
CA SER A 105 -3.02 11.07 -17.71
C SER A 105 -2.97 9.61 -18.17
N ILE A 106 -3.11 8.65 -17.25
CA ILE A 106 -3.14 7.23 -17.61
C ILE A 106 -4.39 6.92 -18.42
N GLY A 107 -5.55 7.42 -17.97
CA GLY A 107 -6.80 7.21 -18.66
C GLY A 107 -6.76 7.71 -20.11
N ARG A 108 -6.28 8.94 -20.36
CA ARG A 108 -6.18 9.47 -21.72
C ARG A 108 -5.23 8.65 -22.61
N THR A 109 -4.17 8.10 -22.03
CA THR A 109 -3.18 7.32 -22.80
C THR A 109 -3.70 5.93 -23.16
N LEU A 110 -4.49 5.32 -22.28
CA LEU A 110 -5.03 3.98 -22.47
C LEU A 110 -6.45 3.95 -23.06
N HIS A 111 -7.12 5.11 -23.18
CA HIS A 111 -8.47 5.25 -23.74
C HIS A 111 -8.64 4.55 -25.09
N ASP A 112 -7.64 4.61 -25.98
CA ASP A 112 -7.70 3.96 -27.30
C ASP A 112 -7.76 2.41 -27.25
N PHE A 113 -7.47 1.82 -26.09
CA PHE A 113 -7.46 0.37 -25.87
C PHE A 113 -8.58 -0.08 -24.90
N ASP A 114 -9.31 0.84 -24.29
CA ASP A 114 -10.42 0.54 -23.38
C ASP A 114 -11.73 0.42 -24.16
N GLU A 115 -12.24 -0.80 -24.33
CA GLU A 115 -13.37 -1.07 -25.23
C GLU A 115 -14.72 -0.61 -24.68
N ASP A 116 -14.92 -0.70 -23.36
CA ASP A 116 -16.21 -0.45 -22.73
C ASP A 116 -16.31 0.91 -22.01
N ASN A 117 -15.18 1.60 -21.83
CA ASN A 117 -15.07 2.83 -21.04
C ASN A 117 -15.76 2.68 -19.67
N SER A 118 -15.61 1.51 -19.02
CA SER A 118 -16.24 1.19 -17.74
C SER A 118 -15.19 0.82 -16.70
N ILE A 119 -14.60 1.84 -16.08
CA ILE A 119 -13.46 1.67 -15.20
C ILE A 119 -13.94 1.49 -13.74
N PRO A 120 -13.74 0.33 -13.10
CA PRO A 120 -14.02 0.15 -11.69
C PRO A 120 -13.04 0.97 -10.86
N VAL A 121 -13.55 1.71 -9.88
CA VAL A 121 -12.75 2.56 -8.99
C VAL A 121 -13.00 2.18 -7.55
N TYR A 122 -11.92 2.01 -6.79
CA TYR A 122 -11.93 1.62 -5.39
C TYR A 122 -11.01 2.51 -4.58
N GLY A 123 -11.37 2.73 -3.31
CA GLY A 123 -10.49 3.33 -2.32
C GLY A 123 -10.11 2.32 -1.23
N PHE A 124 -8.97 2.56 -0.57
CA PHE A 124 -8.47 1.71 0.51
C PHE A 124 -7.67 2.52 1.54
N GLY A 125 -7.51 1.99 2.75
CA GLY A 125 -6.75 2.65 3.82
C GLY A 125 -7.49 3.75 4.59
N ASP A 126 -8.78 3.93 4.32
CA ASP A 126 -9.65 4.72 5.19
C ASP A 126 -9.95 3.96 6.50
N GLU A 127 -10.67 4.61 7.41
CA GLU A 127 -11.07 4.02 8.68
C GLU A 127 -11.78 2.66 8.54
N LEU A 128 -12.69 2.52 7.57
CA LEU A 128 -13.48 1.30 7.44
C LEU A 128 -12.67 0.16 6.83
N THR A 129 -11.81 0.49 5.86
CA THR A 129 -11.08 -0.53 5.10
C THR A 129 -9.77 -0.96 5.76
N CYS A 130 -9.02 -0.02 6.33
CA CYS A 130 -7.67 -0.23 6.88
C CYS A 130 -6.79 -1.07 5.92
N ASP A 131 -6.10 -2.09 6.42
CA ASP A 131 -5.19 -2.97 5.67
C ASP A 131 -5.85 -4.23 5.06
N ARG A 132 -7.19 -4.34 5.10
CA ARG A 132 -7.89 -5.63 4.91
C ARG A 132 -9.02 -5.62 3.88
N ALA A 133 -9.47 -4.45 3.45
CA ALA A 133 -10.64 -4.32 2.60
C ALA A 133 -10.47 -3.17 1.60
N VAL A 134 -11.47 -3.00 0.74
CA VAL A 134 -11.60 -1.83 -0.14
C VAL A 134 -13.03 -1.29 -0.03
N PHE A 135 -13.25 -0.05 -0.44
CA PHE A 135 -14.58 0.47 -0.68
C PHE A 135 -14.73 0.80 -2.17
N THR A 136 -15.88 0.50 -2.75
CA THR A 136 -16.16 0.83 -4.15
C THR A 136 -16.62 2.28 -4.28
N PHE A 137 -16.38 2.88 -5.43
CA PHE A 137 -16.96 4.18 -5.78
C PHE A 137 -18.35 4.01 -6.41
N ALA A 138 -18.78 2.78 -6.75
CA ALA A 138 -20.09 2.50 -7.32
C ALA A 138 -21.24 3.06 -6.47
N GLU A 139 -22.23 3.69 -7.12
CA GLU A 139 -23.41 4.23 -6.44
C GLU A 139 -24.45 3.15 -6.13
N ARG A 140 -24.48 2.10 -6.95
CA ARG A 140 -25.49 1.06 -6.94
C ARG A 140 -24.84 -0.30 -7.03
N GLU A 141 -25.45 -1.28 -6.37
CA GLU A 141 -25.03 -2.67 -6.46
C GLU A 141 -25.08 -3.13 -7.93
N GLY A 142 -23.99 -3.74 -8.40
CA GLY A 142 -23.85 -4.19 -9.78
C GLY A 142 -23.43 -3.13 -10.80
N GLN A 143 -23.17 -1.89 -10.41
CA GLN A 143 -22.50 -0.93 -11.29
C GLN A 143 -21.06 -1.37 -11.53
N ALA A 144 -20.71 -1.65 -12.79
CA ALA A 144 -19.40 -2.17 -13.16
C ALA A 144 -18.26 -1.14 -12.98
N GLY A 145 -18.48 0.09 -13.43
CA GLY A 145 -17.46 1.14 -13.41
C GLY A 145 -17.99 2.51 -13.81
N PHE A 146 -17.06 3.37 -14.20
CA PHE A 146 -17.30 4.76 -14.61
C PHE A 146 -16.54 5.07 -15.90
N PRO A 147 -17.14 5.85 -16.83
CA PRO A 147 -16.41 6.46 -17.93
C PRO A 147 -15.29 7.35 -17.42
N LEU A 148 -14.13 7.33 -18.08
CA LEU A 148 -12.94 8.07 -17.68
C LEU A 148 -13.23 9.55 -17.37
N GLU A 149 -14.03 10.20 -18.20
CA GLU A 149 -14.37 11.62 -18.09
C GLU A 149 -15.16 11.94 -16.81
N SER A 150 -15.82 10.94 -16.23
CA SER A 150 -16.64 11.08 -15.02
C SER A 150 -15.88 10.75 -13.72
N ILE A 151 -14.76 10.01 -13.81
CA ILE A 151 -14.02 9.51 -12.64
C ILE A 151 -13.55 10.66 -11.75
N ARG A 152 -13.05 11.75 -12.34
CA ARG A 152 -12.60 12.91 -11.57
C ARG A 152 -13.71 13.48 -10.70
N SER A 153 -14.89 13.70 -11.27
CA SER A 153 -16.05 14.22 -10.53
C SER A 153 -16.46 13.26 -9.41
N ARG A 154 -16.47 11.95 -9.69
CA ARG A 154 -16.81 10.94 -8.70
C ARG A 154 -15.78 10.86 -7.57
N TYR A 155 -14.50 10.95 -7.90
CA TYR A 155 -13.41 11.03 -6.93
C TYR A 155 -13.60 12.21 -5.97
N ARG A 156 -13.90 13.41 -6.48
CA ARG A 156 -14.14 14.58 -5.63
C ARG A 156 -15.35 14.41 -4.71
N GLU A 157 -16.39 13.72 -5.16
CA GLU A 157 -17.58 13.45 -4.36
C GLU A 157 -17.29 12.48 -3.22
N VAL A 158 -16.64 11.35 -3.54
CA VAL A 158 -16.41 10.25 -2.59
C VAL A 158 -15.32 10.62 -1.58
N VAL A 159 -14.17 11.11 -2.06
CA VAL A 159 -12.99 11.34 -1.21
C VAL A 159 -13.19 12.45 -0.19
N ARG A 160 -14.09 13.42 -0.46
CA ARG A 160 -14.46 14.44 0.55
C ARG A 160 -15.12 13.86 1.80
N ASN A 161 -15.70 12.66 1.70
CA ASN A 161 -16.38 12.00 2.82
C ASN A 161 -15.52 10.91 3.48
N VAL A 162 -14.30 10.71 2.99
CA VAL A 162 -13.37 9.72 3.55
C VAL A 162 -12.84 10.20 4.90
N VAL A 163 -12.89 9.32 5.88
CA VAL A 163 -12.13 9.48 7.13
C VAL A 163 -10.80 8.75 6.97
N MET A 164 -9.75 9.50 6.66
CA MET A 164 -8.43 8.92 6.37
C MET A 164 -7.83 8.24 7.61
N ALA A 165 -7.31 7.03 7.43
CA ALA A 165 -6.73 6.23 8.50
C ALA A 165 -5.47 5.49 8.03
N GLY A 166 -5.44 4.17 8.22
CA GLY A 166 -4.31 3.30 7.90
C GLY A 166 -4.45 1.96 8.62
N PRO A 167 -3.45 1.08 8.53
CA PRO A 167 -2.19 1.25 7.79
C PRO A 167 -2.34 1.04 6.28
N THR A 168 -1.33 1.44 5.51
CA THR A 168 -1.24 1.24 4.05
C THR A 168 -0.92 -0.21 3.72
N SER A 169 -1.76 -0.84 2.90
CA SER A 169 -1.55 -2.19 2.34
C SER A 169 -2.21 -2.25 0.95
N PHE A 170 -1.49 -2.78 -0.04
CA PHE A 170 -2.03 -2.95 -1.39
C PHE A 170 -2.66 -4.34 -1.60
N ALA A 171 -2.47 -5.26 -0.64
CA ALA A 171 -3.01 -6.60 -0.75
C ALA A 171 -4.54 -6.61 -1.00
N PRO A 172 -5.38 -5.82 -0.31
CA PRO A 172 -6.82 -5.85 -0.55
C PRO A 172 -7.21 -5.43 -1.97
N ILE A 173 -6.61 -4.36 -2.50
CA ILE A 173 -6.93 -3.86 -3.84
C ILE A 173 -6.41 -4.77 -4.95
N ILE A 174 -5.21 -5.34 -4.79
CA ILE A 174 -4.66 -6.33 -5.73
C ILE A 174 -5.55 -7.58 -5.74
N ASN A 175 -5.98 -8.05 -4.57
CA ASN A 175 -6.86 -9.20 -4.46
C ASN A 175 -8.24 -8.95 -5.08
N GLU A 176 -8.81 -7.75 -4.95
CA GLU A 176 -10.07 -7.43 -5.63
C GLU A 176 -9.89 -7.33 -7.15
N ALA A 177 -8.76 -6.79 -7.63
CA ALA A 177 -8.45 -6.83 -9.07
C ALA A 177 -8.35 -8.27 -9.59
N VAL A 178 -7.74 -9.18 -8.82
CA VAL A 178 -7.73 -10.61 -9.14
C VAL A 178 -9.16 -11.18 -9.20
N ASN A 179 -10.04 -10.80 -8.27
CA ASN A 179 -11.44 -11.22 -8.30
C ASN A 179 -12.18 -10.70 -9.54
N ILE A 180 -11.94 -9.45 -9.94
CA ILE A 180 -12.50 -8.86 -11.17
C ILE A 180 -12.02 -9.66 -12.39
N VAL A 181 -10.71 -9.83 -12.54
CA VAL A 181 -10.09 -10.58 -13.65
C VAL A 181 -10.58 -12.03 -13.70
N ASN A 182 -10.77 -12.67 -12.54
CA ASN A 182 -11.30 -14.02 -12.47
C ASN A 182 -12.76 -14.10 -13.00
N ARG A 183 -13.58 -13.07 -12.72
CA ARG A 183 -14.99 -13.00 -13.14
C ARG A 183 -15.12 -12.72 -14.63
N THR A 184 -14.34 -11.78 -15.16
CA THR A 184 -14.37 -11.34 -16.57
C THR A 184 -13.62 -12.31 -17.47
N GLY A 185 -12.44 -12.77 -17.04
CA GLY A 185 -11.53 -13.57 -17.86
C GLY A 185 -10.64 -12.73 -18.78
N ASP A 186 -10.83 -11.40 -18.79
CA ASP A 186 -10.15 -10.49 -19.72
C ASP A 186 -8.86 -9.92 -19.14
N TYR A 187 -8.03 -9.36 -20.00
CA TYR A 187 -6.82 -8.65 -19.57
C TYR A 187 -7.18 -7.33 -18.88
N HIS A 188 -6.61 -7.11 -17.69
CA HIS A 188 -6.77 -5.87 -16.94
C HIS A 188 -5.43 -5.26 -16.55
N ILE A 189 -5.41 -3.94 -16.46
CA ILE A 189 -4.35 -3.15 -15.84
C ILE A 189 -4.92 -2.52 -14.58
N LEU A 190 -4.41 -2.92 -13.41
CA LEU A 190 -4.68 -2.27 -12.14
C LEU A 190 -3.71 -1.09 -11.96
N VAL A 191 -4.25 0.12 -11.84
CA VAL A 191 -3.51 1.34 -11.51
C VAL A 191 -3.74 1.65 -10.04
N ILE A 192 -2.70 1.50 -9.21
CA ILE A 192 -2.73 1.89 -7.80
C ILE A 192 -2.07 3.25 -7.67
N ILE A 193 -2.76 4.24 -7.12
CA ILE A 193 -2.20 5.56 -6.83
C ILE A 193 -2.06 5.67 -5.32
N ALA A 194 -0.84 5.87 -4.82
CA ALA A 194 -0.58 5.96 -3.38
C ALA A 194 0.55 6.92 -3.04
N ASP A 195 0.56 7.44 -1.81
CA ASP A 195 1.46 8.52 -1.41
C ASP A 195 2.78 8.08 -0.77
N GLY A 196 2.93 6.78 -0.54
CA GLY A 196 4.10 6.20 0.08
C GLY A 196 4.13 4.68 -0.05
N GLN A 197 5.17 4.10 0.55
CA GLN A 197 5.31 2.65 0.62
C GLN A 197 4.31 1.99 1.58
N VAL A 198 4.11 0.69 1.38
CA VAL A 198 3.33 -0.18 2.27
C VAL A 198 3.82 -0.02 3.71
N THR A 199 2.89 0.05 4.66
CA THR A 199 3.24 0.33 6.06
C THR A 199 4.22 -0.71 6.59
N ARG A 200 5.28 -0.20 7.20
CA ARG A 200 6.35 -0.95 7.81
C ARG A 200 6.52 -0.42 9.23
N SER A 201 6.43 -1.32 10.21
CA SER A 201 6.86 -0.98 11.57
C SER A 201 8.35 -0.65 11.57
N VAL A 202 8.69 0.48 12.19
CA VAL A 202 10.04 1.03 12.25
C VAL A 202 11.07 0.07 12.91
N ASP A 203 10.58 -0.86 13.73
CA ASP A 203 11.32 -1.95 14.39
C ASP A 203 11.74 -3.11 13.49
N ILE A 204 11.18 -3.20 12.29
CA ILE A 204 11.51 -4.27 11.36
C ILE A 204 12.89 -3.96 10.80
N PRO A 205 13.92 -4.76 11.13
CA PRO A 205 15.29 -4.50 10.68
C PRO A 205 15.31 -4.23 9.18
N PRO A 206 16.19 -3.38 8.64
CA PRO A 206 16.16 -2.96 7.23
C PRO A 206 16.08 -4.09 6.18
N HIS A 207 16.38 -5.33 6.56
CA HIS A 207 16.35 -6.53 5.71
C HIS A 207 15.16 -7.47 5.96
N ALA A 208 14.32 -7.19 6.95
CA ALA A 208 13.12 -7.98 7.24
C ALA A 208 11.90 -7.36 6.55
N VAL A 209 10.88 -8.19 6.32
CA VAL A 209 9.64 -7.84 5.62
C VAL A 209 8.52 -7.69 6.65
N SER A 210 7.78 -6.59 6.60
CA SER A 210 6.61 -6.31 7.43
C SER A 210 5.45 -7.25 7.11
N LYS A 211 4.47 -7.29 8.01
CA LYS A 211 3.22 -8.02 7.75
C LYS A 211 2.57 -7.52 6.46
N ASN A 212 2.40 -6.20 6.32
CA ASN A 212 1.72 -5.62 5.17
C ASN A 212 2.58 -5.73 3.90
N GLU A 213 3.91 -5.58 4.00
CA GLU A 213 4.83 -5.81 2.88
C GLU A 213 4.72 -7.26 2.41
N LYS A 214 4.72 -8.23 3.33
CA LYS A 214 4.56 -9.65 3.01
C LYS A 214 3.21 -9.94 2.36
N GLU A 215 2.11 -9.45 2.92
CA GLU A 215 0.77 -9.63 2.35
C GLU A 215 0.66 -9.02 0.95
N THR A 216 1.30 -7.87 0.72
CA THR A 216 1.37 -7.24 -0.60
C THR A 216 2.20 -8.08 -1.57
N ILE A 217 3.38 -8.56 -1.17
CA ILE A 217 4.22 -9.47 -1.98
C ILE A 217 3.45 -10.75 -2.34
N ASP A 218 2.75 -11.34 -1.36
CA ASP A 218 1.95 -12.55 -1.56
C ASP A 218 0.80 -12.28 -2.55
N ALA A 219 0.15 -11.12 -2.46
CA ALA A 219 -0.90 -10.69 -3.39
C ALA A 219 -0.37 -10.46 -4.82
N ILE A 220 0.76 -9.77 -4.99
CA ILE A 220 1.42 -9.57 -6.30
C ILE A 220 1.79 -10.93 -6.92
N THR A 221 2.40 -11.80 -6.11
CA THR A 221 2.79 -13.15 -6.51
C THR A 221 1.58 -13.97 -6.94
N TYR A 222 0.48 -13.91 -6.18
CA TYR A 222 -0.76 -14.60 -6.54
C TYR A 222 -1.40 -14.04 -7.81
N ALA A 223 -1.41 -12.71 -7.97
CA ALA A 223 -1.91 -12.01 -9.15
C ALA A 223 -1.21 -12.43 -10.45
N SER A 224 0.07 -12.83 -10.39
CA SER A 224 0.81 -13.35 -11.55
C SER A 224 0.26 -14.68 -12.13
N ASN A 225 -0.77 -15.28 -11.52
CA ASN A 225 -1.51 -16.41 -12.06
C ASN A 225 -2.68 -16.01 -12.98
N PHE A 226 -2.89 -14.71 -13.19
CA PHE A 226 -4.01 -14.13 -13.92
C PHE A 226 -3.51 -13.18 -15.02
N PRO A 227 -4.34 -12.86 -16.04
CA PRO A 227 -4.03 -11.83 -17.03
C PRO A 227 -4.16 -10.42 -16.42
N LEU A 228 -3.33 -10.12 -15.43
CA LEU A 228 -3.35 -8.88 -14.66
C LEU A 228 -1.96 -8.25 -14.61
N SER A 229 -1.87 -7.03 -15.11
CA SER A 229 -0.73 -6.13 -14.93
C SER A 229 -1.04 -5.11 -13.83
N ILE A 230 -0.05 -4.75 -13.02
CA ILE A 230 -0.19 -3.79 -11.91
C ILE A 230 0.78 -2.64 -12.16
N VAL A 231 0.28 -1.41 -12.15
CA VAL A 231 1.06 -0.17 -12.20
C VAL A 231 0.82 0.58 -10.90
N MET A 232 1.83 0.67 -10.05
CA MET A 232 1.79 1.47 -8.83
C MET A 232 2.43 2.83 -9.09
N VAL A 233 1.64 3.89 -8.95
CA VAL A 233 2.07 5.27 -9.15
C VAL A 233 2.24 5.94 -7.79
N GLY A 234 3.50 6.25 -7.45
CA GLY A 234 3.87 7.01 -6.27
C GLY A 234 3.65 8.50 -6.46
N VAL A 235 2.73 9.08 -5.70
CA VAL A 235 2.52 10.53 -5.59
C VAL A 235 3.04 11.04 -4.25
N GLY A 236 3.32 12.33 -4.11
CA GLY A 236 3.89 12.85 -2.87
C GLY A 236 5.39 12.62 -2.71
N ASP A 237 5.83 12.72 -1.46
CA ASP A 237 7.22 12.84 -1.04
C ASP A 237 7.95 11.49 -0.88
N GLY A 238 7.24 10.36 -0.91
CA GLY A 238 7.79 9.04 -0.59
C GLY A 238 7.98 8.84 0.93
N PRO A 239 8.82 7.88 1.38
CA PRO A 239 9.83 7.09 0.64
C PRO A 239 9.29 6.03 -0.35
N TRP A 240 10.16 5.57 -1.25
CA TRP A 240 9.81 4.70 -2.40
C TRP A 240 10.62 3.41 -2.53
N GLU A 241 11.57 3.16 -1.63
CA GLU A 241 12.55 2.07 -1.71
C GLU A 241 11.87 0.69 -1.80
N SER A 242 10.82 0.45 -1.00
CA SER A 242 10.09 -0.81 -1.05
C SER A 242 9.37 -1.02 -2.38
N MET A 243 8.95 0.06 -3.05
CA MET A 243 8.27 -0.03 -4.33
C MET A 243 9.24 -0.42 -5.45
N ILE A 244 10.46 0.14 -5.43
CA ILE A 244 11.56 -0.28 -6.30
C ILE A 244 11.89 -1.76 -6.06
N TYR A 245 11.84 -2.22 -4.81
CA TYR A 245 12.04 -3.64 -4.52
C TYR A 245 10.94 -4.54 -5.13
N PHE A 246 9.67 -4.10 -5.07
CA PHE A 246 8.55 -4.85 -5.66
C PHE A 246 8.59 -4.87 -7.20
N ASP A 247 9.12 -3.81 -7.79
CA ASP A 247 9.36 -3.67 -9.23
C ASP A 247 10.39 -4.70 -9.70
N ASP A 248 11.62 -4.65 -9.20
CA ASP A 248 12.76 -5.32 -9.84
C ASP A 248 13.13 -6.70 -9.24
N TYR A 249 12.73 -6.99 -7.99
CA TYR A 249 13.36 -8.07 -7.20
C TYR A 249 12.42 -9.18 -6.72
N LEU A 250 11.14 -9.19 -7.13
CA LEU A 250 10.21 -10.25 -6.75
C LEU A 250 10.45 -11.54 -7.56
N VAL A 251 11.03 -12.55 -6.91
CA VAL A 251 11.45 -13.81 -7.58
C VAL A 251 10.40 -14.92 -7.61
N HIS A 252 9.29 -14.81 -6.86
CA HIS A 252 8.29 -15.88 -6.72
C HIS A 252 7.08 -15.75 -7.65
N ARG A 253 6.93 -14.62 -8.34
CA ARG A 253 5.89 -14.40 -9.36
C ARG A 253 6.15 -15.23 -10.63
N LYS A 254 5.10 -15.56 -11.38
CA LYS A 254 5.19 -16.35 -12.63
C LYS A 254 5.82 -15.55 -13.77
N PHE A 255 5.51 -14.26 -13.82
CA PHE A 255 6.10 -13.26 -14.70
C PHE A 255 6.18 -11.93 -13.96
N ASP A 256 6.99 -11.01 -14.48
CA ASP A 256 6.96 -9.64 -14.01
C ASP A 256 5.60 -8.99 -14.30
N ASN A 257 4.82 -8.71 -13.26
CA ASN A 257 3.46 -8.19 -13.39
C ASN A 257 3.23 -6.89 -12.60
N PHE A 258 4.30 -6.24 -12.15
CA PHE A 258 4.23 -5.06 -11.28
C PHE A 258 5.26 -4.04 -11.74
N GLN A 259 4.79 -2.85 -12.11
CA GLN A 259 5.58 -1.66 -12.45
C GLN A 259 5.46 -0.61 -11.34
N PHE A 260 6.57 -0.01 -10.89
CA PHE A 260 6.53 1.20 -10.06
C PHE A 260 6.88 2.47 -10.85
N VAL A 261 6.13 3.56 -10.61
CA VAL A 261 6.38 4.89 -11.24
C VAL A 261 6.30 6.01 -10.22
N GLU A 262 7.39 6.78 -10.08
CA GLU A 262 7.45 7.95 -9.20
C GLU A 262 7.02 9.23 -9.93
N TYR A 263 5.76 9.64 -9.74
CA TYR A 263 5.11 10.73 -10.50
C TYR A 263 5.87 12.07 -10.40
N HIS A 264 6.23 12.49 -9.19
CA HIS A 264 6.87 13.79 -8.98
C HIS A 264 8.32 13.81 -9.50
N LYS A 265 9.06 12.69 -9.41
CA LYS A 265 10.41 12.59 -9.96
C LYS A 265 10.43 12.77 -11.47
N ILE A 266 9.41 12.28 -12.18
CA ILE A 266 9.30 12.43 -13.63
C ILE A 266 8.84 13.85 -13.96
N THR A 267 7.73 14.29 -13.37
CA THR A 267 7.11 15.56 -13.74
C THR A 267 7.91 16.78 -13.31
N SER A 268 8.78 16.68 -12.30
CA SER A 268 9.66 17.79 -11.90
C SER A 268 10.77 18.09 -12.92
N GLN A 269 11.06 17.17 -13.85
CA GLN A 269 12.11 17.35 -14.85
C GLN A 269 11.68 18.21 -16.05
N PHE A 270 10.37 18.47 -16.18
CA PHE A 270 9.80 19.16 -17.33
C PHE A 270 8.98 20.36 -16.87
N SER A 271 9.04 21.48 -17.60
CA SER A 271 8.20 22.64 -17.33
C SER A 271 6.89 22.62 -18.12
N ASP A 272 6.92 22.03 -19.32
CA ASP A 272 5.76 21.95 -20.20
C ASP A 272 4.75 20.88 -19.72
N PRO A 273 3.46 21.24 -19.53
CA PRO A 273 2.44 20.31 -19.04
C PRO A 273 2.23 19.09 -19.93
N GLN A 274 2.29 19.26 -21.25
CA GLN A 274 2.08 18.16 -22.19
C GLN A 274 3.25 17.18 -22.15
N MET A 275 4.48 17.68 -21.99
CA MET A 275 5.67 16.85 -21.80
C MET A 275 5.63 16.09 -20.47
N LYS A 276 5.18 16.72 -19.38
CA LYS A 276 4.98 16.02 -18.10
C LYS A 276 4.04 14.82 -18.24
N GLU A 277 2.87 15.06 -18.84
CA GLU A 277 1.86 14.03 -19.09
C GLU A 277 2.43 12.90 -19.98
N THR A 278 3.08 13.27 -21.08
CA THR A 278 3.67 12.33 -22.04
C THR A 278 4.75 11.44 -21.39
N GLN A 279 5.64 12.05 -20.61
CA GLN A 279 6.76 11.34 -19.98
C GLN A 279 6.29 10.46 -18.83
N PHE A 280 5.33 10.94 -18.04
CA PHE A 280 4.70 10.12 -17.01
C PHE A 280 4.00 8.90 -17.62
N ALA A 281 3.16 9.11 -18.63
CA ALA A 281 2.45 8.01 -19.28
C ALA A 281 3.40 7.02 -19.99
N LEU A 282 4.51 7.50 -20.57
CA LEU A 282 5.56 6.62 -21.11
C LEU A 282 6.11 5.68 -20.04
N GLN A 283 6.44 6.21 -18.86
CA GLN A 283 6.99 5.42 -17.76
C GLN A 283 5.94 4.48 -17.16
N ALA A 284 4.69 4.93 -17.00
CA ALA A 284 3.57 4.10 -16.52
C ALA A 284 3.27 2.89 -17.42
N LEU A 285 3.59 2.98 -18.70
CA LEU A 285 3.29 1.95 -19.69
C LEU A 285 4.52 1.20 -20.20
N MET A 286 5.69 1.41 -19.59
CA MET A 286 6.97 0.91 -20.08
C MET A 286 6.98 -0.62 -20.23
N GLU A 287 6.46 -1.33 -19.23
CA GLU A 287 6.48 -2.79 -19.20
C GLU A 287 5.25 -3.46 -19.81
N ILE A 288 4.13 -2.74 -19.92
CA ILE A 288 2.83 -3.29 -20.33
C ILE A 288 2.91 -4.11 -21.64
N PRO A 289 3.64 -3.71 -22.70
CA PRO A 289 3.76 -4.54 -23.91
C PRO A 289 4.39 -5.92 -23.67
N ASP A 290 5.41 -5.99 -22.82
CA ASP A 290 6.16 -7.22 -22.53
C ASP A 290 5.40 -8.11 -21.53
N GLN A 291 4.75 -7.51 -20.54
CA GLN A 291 3.83 -8.18 -19.63
C GLN A 291 2.67 -8.83 -20.40
N TYR A 292 2.01 -8.08 -21.30
CA TYR A 292 0.93 -8.61 -22.13
C TYR A 292 1.39 -9.76 -23.04
N ARG A 293 2.57 -9.63 -23.66
CA ARG A 293 3.14 -10.72 -24.48
C ARG A 293 3.37 -11.99 -23.67
N THR A 294 3.82 -11.83 -22.43
CA THR A 294 4.04 -12.95 -21.51
C THR A 294 2.73 -13.60 -21.09
N ILE A 295 1.70 -12.81 -20.74
CA ILE A 295 0.34 -13.27 -20.44
C ILE A 295 -0.23 -14.12 -21.59
N LYS A 296 -0.04 -13.68 -22.85
CA LYS A 296 -0.42 -14.46 -24.03
C LYS A 296 0.38 -15.76 -24.16
N ALA A 297 1.70 -15.71 -23.98
CA ALA A 297 2.56 -16.89 -24.06
C ALA A 297 2.23 -17.93 -22.97
N MET A 298 1.73 -17.49 -21.80
CA MET A 298 1.25 -18.36 -20.72
C MET A 298 -0.17 -18.91 -20.93
N ASN A 299 -0.81 -18.51 -22.02
CA ASN A 299 -2.17 -18.84 -22.37
C ASN A 299 -3.18 -18.49 -21.26
N TYR A 300 -3.12 -17.27 -20.75
CA TYR A 300 -4.06 -16.80 -19.72
C TYR A 300 -5.37 -16.23 -20.30
N LEU A 301 -5.35 -15.75 -21.56
CA LEU A 301 -6.52 -15.15 -22.22
C LEU A 301 -7.48 -16.19 -22.82
N GLU A 302 -6.98 -17.37 -23.25
CA GLU A 302 -7.87 -18.40 -23.83
C GLU A 302 -8.61 -19.23 -22.76
N ARG A 303 -8.28 -19.03 -21.47
CA ARG A 303 -8.90 -19.80 -20.37
C ARG A 303 -10.32 -19.32 -20.04
N GLY A 304 -10.69 -18.12 -20.49
CA GLY A 304 -11.97 -17.48 -20.14
C GLY A 304 -12.14 -17.26 -18.64
N PRO A 305 -13.37 -16.95 -18.18
CA PRO A 305 -13.67 -16.75 -16.77
C PRO A 305 -13.28 -17.97 -15.91
N TYR A 306 -12.45 -17.74 -14.89
CA TYR A 306 -11.95 -18.76 -13.95
C TYR A 306 -13.00 -19.06 -12.85
N ARG A 307 -14.27 -19.30 -13.23
CA ARG A 307 -15.43 -19.26 -12.31
C ARG A 307 -15.44 -20.30 -11.18
N VAL A 308 -14.49 -21.24 -11.16
CA VAL A 308 -14.45 -22.35 -10.19
C VAL A 308 -13.07 -22.46 -9.53
N ARG A 309 -12.53 -21.35 -9.02
CA ARG A 309 -11.35 -21.34 -8.15
C ARG A 309 -11.78 -21.25 -6.69
N THR A 310 -11.47 -22.28 -5.91
CA THR A 310 -11.75 -22.33 -4.46
C THR A 310 -10.71 -21.55 -3.63
N ASP A 311 -9.61 -21.15 -4.26
CA ASP A 311 -8.46 -20.48 -3.66
C ASP A 311 -8.44 -18.96 -3.89
N LEU A 312 -9.53 -18.37 -4.38
CA LEU A 312 -9.63 -16.93 -4.57
C LEU A 312 -9.56 -16.17 -3.24
N PRO A 313 -8.86 -15.01 -3.21
CA PRO A 313 -8.76 -14.20 -2.02
C PRO A 313 -10.13 -13.62 -1.67
N ARG A 314 -10.49 -13.69 -0.39
CA ARG A 314 -11.67 -13.00 0.12
C ARG A 314 -11.31 -11.55 0.36
N VAL A 315 -12.10 -10.64 -0.22
CA VAL A 315 -11.98 -9.20 0.00
C VAL A 315 -13.35 -8.66 0.39
N ASP A 316 -13.42 -7.97 1.53
CA ASP A 316 -14.61 -7.21 1.87
C ASP A 316 -14.63 -5.94 1.00
N VAL A 317 -15.74 -5.71 0.31
CA VAL A 317 -15.95 -4.50 -0.52
C VAL A 317 -17.08 -3.69 0.13
N PHE A 318 -16.72 -2.55 0.72
CA PHE A 318 -17.67 -1.64 1.35
C PHE A 318 -18.29 -0.66 0.35
N SER A 319 -19.45 -0.11 0.70
CA SER A 319 -20.07 0.99 -0.03
C SER A 319 -19.24 2.28 0.08
N PRO A 320 -19.42 3.26 -0.83
CA PRO A 320 -18.72 4.53 -0.74
C PRO A 320 -18.96 5.24 0.60
N PRO A 321 -17.92 5.87 1.20
CA PRO A 321 -18.06 6.70 2.40
C PRO A 321 -19.17 7.73 2.26
N GLN A 322 -20.03 7.79 3.27
CA GLN A 322 -21.13 8.73 3.33
C GLN A 322 -20.71 9.99 4.10
N PRO A 323 -21.28 11.17 3.79
CA PRO A 323 -21.06 12.36 4.60
C PRO A 323 -21.39 12.08 6.06
N ALA A 324 -20.47 12.39 6.98
CA ALA A 324 -20.72 12.22 8.39
C ALA A 324 -21.96 13.06 8.79
N PRO A 325 -23.00 12.47 9.41
CA PRO A 325 -24.04 13.28 10.04
C PRO A 325 -23.35 14.14 11.11
N ASN A 326 -23.70 15.42 11.24
CA ASN A 326 -23.08 16.33 12.22
C ASN A 326 -23.11 15.74 13.65
N VAL A 327 -22.07 15.00 14.06
CA VAL A 327 -21.89 14.51 15.43
C VAL A 327 -21.22 15.59 16.28
N ASN A 328 -21.80 16.79 16.27
CA ASN A 328 -21.49 17.81 17.25
C ASN A 328 -22.57 17.78 18.34
N GLN A 329 -22.52 16.77 19.22
CA GLN A 329 -23.03 16.80 20.60
C GLN A 329 -22.97 15.41 21.26
N SER A 330 -21.81 15.02 21.79
CA SER A 330 -21.69 14.20 23.00
C SER A 330 -20.23 13.95 23.34
N HIS A 331 -19.53 14.99 23.79
CA HIS A 331 -18.29 14.83 24.55
C HIS A 331 -18.64 14.24 25.93
N ASN A 332 -18.98 12.95 25.99
CA ASN A 332 -19.17 12.26 27.25
C ASN A 332 -17.89 11.51 27.62
N TYR A 333 -16.90 12.26 28.12
CA TYR A 333 -15.76 11.66 28.81
C TYR A 333 -16.27 11.03 30.11
N GLY A 334 -16.51 9.72 30.10
CA GLY A 334 -16.86 8.96 31.29
C GLY A 334 -15.68 8.88 32.24
N VAL A 335 -15.57 9.82 33.17
CA VAL A 335 -14.66 9.71 34.32
C VAL A 335 -15.31 8.76 35.33
N PHE A 336 -14.83 7.53 35.42
CA PHE A 336 -15.16 6.63 36.53
C PHE A 336 -14.40 7.10 37.79
N GLN A 337 -15.10 7.71 38.75
CA GLN A 337 -14.57 7.96 40.09
C GLN A 337 -14.97 6.81 41.03
N PRO A 338 -14.04 6.11 41.69
CA PRO A 338 -14.39 5.18 42.75
C PRO A 338 -14.76 5.97 44.03
N ASN A 339 -16.01 5.80 44.48
CA ASN A 339 -16.51 6.22 45.78
C ASN A 339 -15.70 5.56 46.90
N LEU A 340 -15.17 6.34 47.85
CA LEU A 340 -14.91 5.90 49.23
C LEU A 340 -15.02 7.10 50.18
N GLN A 341 -16.06 7.06 51.00
CA GLN A 341 -16.33 7.96 52.12
C GLN A 341 -15.40 7.62 53.29
N HIS A 342 -14.82 8.64 53.93
CA HIS A 342 -14.76 8.89 55.38
C HIS A 342 -13.57 9.78 55.78
N THR A 343 -13.88 11.04 56.15
CA THR A 343 -13.13 11.91 57.09
C THR A 343 -13.32 11.41 58.53
N PRO A 344 -12.53 11.80 59.56
CA PRO A 344 -12.06 13.17 59.90
C PRO A 344 -10.57 13.20 60.37
N THR A 345 -9.84 14.27 60.73
CA THR A 345 -10.11 15.58 61.34
C THR A 345 -8.92 16.53 61.10
N ARG A 346 -9.25 17.82 61.04
CA ARG A 346 -8.50 19.08 60.96
C ARG A 346 -7.31 19.27 61.94
N VAL A 347 -6.21 19.87 61.47
CA VAL A 347 -5.44 20.89 62.22
C VAL A 347 -4.96 21.98 61.26
N VAL A 348 -5.24 23.23 61.63
CA VAL A 348 -4.85 24.48 60.96
C VAL A 348 -3.50 24.92 61.52
N GLN A 349 -2.56 25.35 60.69
CA GLN A 349 -1.52 26.29 61.10
C GLN A 349 -1.06 27.19 59.94
N THR A 350 -1.14 28.48 60.24
CA THR A 350 -0.70 29.67 59.51
C THR A 350 0.78 29.95 59.74
N ALA A 351 1.50 30.44 58.72
CA ALA A 351 2.55 31.49 58.78
C ALA A 351 3.33 31.48 57.43
N THR A 352 3.26 32.52 56.59
CA THR A 352 3.99 33.80 56.53
C THR A 352 4.87 33.84 55.28
N ALA A 353 4.66 34.87 54.47
CA ALA A 353 5.41 35.19 53.27
C ALA A 353 6.81 35.74 53.61
N THR A 354 7.80 35.41 52.78
CA THR A 354 8.97 36.29 52.59
C THR A 354 9.44 36.24 51.14
N THR A 355 9.61 37.43 50.57
CA THR A 355 10.07 37.79 49.24
C THR A 355 11.57 37.54 49.05
N THR A 356 12.01 37.01 47.91
CA THR A 356 13.18 37.53 47.16
C THR A 356 13.23 37.00 45.72
N GLN A 357 13.89 37.79 44.87
CA GLN A 357 13.73 37.93 43.43
C GLN A 357 14.91 37.31 42.63
N PHE A 358 14.61 37.00 41.35
CA PHE A 358 15.45 37.00 40.14
C PHE A 358 16.70 36.09 40.00
N GLY A 359 16.70 35.36 38.87
CA GLY A 359 17.89 34.77 38.24
C GLY A 359 17.54 33.96 36.99
N GLN A 360 17.61 34.59 35.81
CA GLN A 360 17.46 33.98 34.48
C GLN A 360 18.62 33.00 34.19
N ALA A 361 18.33 31.89 33.50
CA ALA A 361 19.34 30.99 32.94
C ALA A 361 19.16 30.89 31.42
N THR A 362 20.22 31.26 30.70
CA THR A 362 20.39 31.16 29.24
C THR A 362 21.14 29.90 28.84
N SER A 363 20.81 29.38 27.66
CA SER A 363 21.43 28.27 26.92
C SER A 363 22.95 28.40 26.71
N PRO A 364 23.63 27.31 26.28
CA PRO A 364 24.85 27.44 25.50
C PRO A 364 24.78 26.72 24.14
N SER A 365 25.34 27.42 23.13
CA SER A 365 25.62 26.97 21.76
C SER A 365 27.09 26.55 21.60
N ALA A 366 27.31 25.66 20.62
CA ALA A 366 28.50 25.29 19.83
C ALA A 366 29.93 25.83 20.17
N PRO A 367 31.00 25.03 19.95
CA PRO A 367 32.37 25.53 19.90
C PRO A 367 32.90 25.77 18.47
N LEU A 368 33.86 26.69 18.43
CA LEU A 368 34.61 27.25 17.30
C LEU A 368 35.83 26.42 16.87
N PHE A 369 36.22 26.67 15.61
CA PHE A 369 37.43 26.27 14.90
C PHE A 369 38.76 26.72 15.55
N GLY A 370 39.80 25.91 15.36
CA GLY A 370 41.21 26.29 15.56
C GLY A 370 42.13 25.47 14.64
N PHE A 371 42.87 26.16 13.78
CA PHE A 371 43.91 25.61 12.88
C PHE A 371 45.27 25.55 13.58
N THR A 372 46.06 24.49 13.31
CA THR A 372 47.53 24.55 13.10
C THR A 372 47.98 23.39 12.21
N ASP A 373 48.91 23.66 11.28
CA ASP A 373 49.47 22.76 10.26
C ASP A 373 50.59 21.83 10.78
N GLY A 374 50.77 20.68 10.11
CA GLY A 374 51.98 19.86 10.20
C GLY A 374 51.85 18.47 9.57
N ALA A 375 52.54 18.25 8.45
CA ALA A 375 52.44 17.10 7.53
C ALA A 375 52.94 15.73 8.06
N GLN A 376 52.35 14.62 7.59
CA GLN A 376 53.01 13.52 6.85
C GLN A 376 52.12 12.25 6.71
N ASN A 377 51.96 11.81 5.45
CA ASN A 377 52.01 10.43 4.92
C ASN A 377 51.17 9.27 5.53
N GLY A 378 50.27 8.70 4.71
CA GLY A 378 50.17 7.23 4.55
C GLY A 378 48.91 6.50 5.07
N SER A 379 48.29 5.78 4.14
CA SER A 379 47.48 4.54 4.31
C SER A 379 45.97 4.66 4.50
N ALA A 380 45.26 4.10 3.51
CA ALA A 380 43.83 3.86 3.49
C ALA A 380 43.42 2.70 4.41
N ARG A 381 42.28 2.82 5.11
CA ARG A 381 41.41 1.69 5.51
C ARG A 381 40.01 2.17 5.91
N PRO A 382 38.97 1.31 5.79
CA PRO A 382 37.58 1.71 5.63
C PRO A 382 36.82 1.92 6.95
N THR A 383 35.68 2.57 6.77
CA THR A 383 34.56 2.92 7.66
C THR A 383 34.22 1.94 8.79
N LEU A 384 34.03 2.50 9.99
CA LEU A 384 33.36 1.85 11.11
C LEU A 384 31.86 1.76 10.83
N GLN A 385 31.38 0.55 10.56
CA GLN A 385 29.96 0.23 10.54
C GLN A 385 29.38 0.30 11.96
N HIS A 386 28.28 1.03 12.10
CA HIS A 386 27.44 1.12 13.30
C HIS A 386 26.97 -0.29 13.71
N ARG A 387 27.51 -0.83 14.81
CA ARG A 387 26.93 -2.01 15.47
C ARG A 387 26.01 -1.52 16.57
N SER A 388 24.73 -1.30 16.27
CA SER A 388 23.73 -1.10 17.32
C SER A 388 23.60 -2.41 18.13
N SER A 389 23.62 -2.28 19.45
CA SER A 389 23.52 -3.41 20.37
C SER A 389 22.09 -3.97 20.39
N ARG A 390 21.95 -5.26 20.69
CA ARG A 390 20.64 -5.94 20.80
C ARG A 390 19.68 -5.25 21.79
N ALA A 391 20.23 -4.60 22.82
CA ALA A 391 19.46 -3.85 23.81
C ALA A 391 18.94 -2.50 23.28
N GLU A 392 19.69 -1.82 22.41
CA GLU A 392 19.22 -0.59 21.75
C GLU A 392 18.09 -0.89 20.77
N VAL A 393 18.17 -2.02 20.07
CA VAL A 393 17.10 -2.53 19.20
C VAL A 393 15.85 -2.87 20.02
N GLU A 394 16.00 -3.56 21.16
CA GLU A 394 14.87 -3.91 22.04
C GLU A 394 14.24 -2.67 22.71
N LEU A 395 15.04 -1.63 23.02
CA LEU A 395 14.52 -0.37 23.54
C LEU A 395 13.74 0.42 22.49
N ALA A 396 14.21 0.46 21.25
CA ALA A 396 13.46 1.03 20.13
C ALA A 396 12.10 0.32 19.96
N GLN A 397 12.11 -1.03 20.04
CA GLN A 397 10.91 -1.87 19.98
C GLN A 397 9.88 -1.54 21.06
N LEU A 398 10.32 -1.40 22.30
CA LEU A 398 9.42 -1.01 23.38
C LEU A 398 8.90 0.41 23.20
N GLN A 399 9.68 1.34 22.65
CA GLN A 399 9.25 2.72 22.42
C GLN A 399 8.23 2.84 21.28
N GLU A 400 8.34 2.01 20.24
CA GLU A 400 7.44 2.02 19.08
C GLU A 400 6.10 1.34 19.34
N THR A 401 6.06 0.34 20.23
CA THR A 401 4.76 -0.18 20.72
C THR A 401 3.93 0.89 21.43
N LEU A 402 4.53 2.01 21.82
CA LEU A 402 3.84 3.16 22.37
C LEU A 402 3.34 4.13 21.29
N LEU A 403 3.68 3.99 20.01
CA LEU A 403 3.29 4.91 18.93
C LEU A 403 1.96 4.54 18.27
N CYS A 404 1.21 5.54 17.84
CA CYS A 404 -0.12 5.37 17.25
C CYS A 404 -0.03 4.59 15.93
N PRO A 405 -0.83 3.52 15.74
CA PRO A 405 -0.77 2.68 14.53
C PRO A 405 -1.35 3.33 13.26
N ILE A 406 -1.82 4.58 13.34
CA ILE A 406 -2.41 5.32 12.21
C ILE A 406 -1.45 6.38 11.70
N CYS A 407 -0.88 7.19 12.58
CA CYS A 407 0.00 8.29 12.18
C CYS A 407 1.48 8.02 12.43
N GLU A 408 1.80 6.98 13.19
CA GLU A 408 3.17 6.53 13.53
C GLU A 408 4.08 7.58 14.20
N ASP A 409 3.55 8.77 14.49
CA ASP A 409 4.26 9.91 15.07
C ASP A 409 3.99 10.08 16.58
N ARG A 410 2.73 10.04 16.99
CA ARG A 410 2.31 10.35 18.36
C ARG A 410 2.20 9.11 19.23
N LYS A 411 2.53 9.24 20.52
CA LYS A 411 2.28 8.19 21.51
C LYS A 411 0.78 7.90 21.67
N LYS A 412 0.47 6.65 21.95
CA LYS A 412 -0.84 6.12 22.32
C LYS A 412 -1.23 6.70 23.68
N ASP A 413 -2.25 7.52 23.68
CA ASP A 413 -2.83 8.14 24.87
C ASP A 413 -4.36 8.01 24.92
N THR A 414 -4.96 7.27 23.97
CA THR A 414 -6.39 6.96 23.95
C THR A 414 -6.62 5.46 23.80
N VAL A 415 -7.38 4.88 24.73
CA VAL A 415 -7.88 3.50 24.72
C VAL A 415 -9.35 3.50 24.30
N PHE A 416 -9.72 2.60 23.40
CA PHE A 416 -11.11 2.30 23.08
C PHE A 416 -11.67 1.20 23.98
N GLN A 417 -13.00 1.05 24.04
CA GLN A 417 -13.63 0.00 24.86
C GLN A 417 -13.24 -1.42 24.47
N CYS A 418 -12.74 -1.64 23.26
CA CYS A 418 -12.21 -2.92 22.79
C CYS A 418 -10.78 -3.20 23.27
N GLY A 419 -10.17 -2.30 24.05
CA GLY A 419 -8.81 -2.43 24.59
C GLY A 419 -7.69 -1.98 23.65
N HIS A 420 -8.01 -1.61 22.41
CA HIS A 420 -7.05 -1.11 21.43
C HIS A 420 -6.76 0.39 21.60
N GLU A 421 -5.59 0.81 21.11
CA GLU A 421 -5.03 2.13 21.44
C GLU A 421 -4.57 2.92 20.22
N THR A 422 -4.80 4.23 20.26
CA THR A 422 -4.30 5.22 19.30
C THR A 422 -3.84 6.48 20.02
N CYS A 423 -3.22 7.43 19.31
CA CYS A 423 -3.13 8.79 19.84
C CYS A 423 -4.50 9.48 19.80
N GLN A 424 -4.72 10.47 20.67
CA GLN A 424 -5.96 11.22 20.79
C GLN A 424 -6.35 11.87 19.46
N LYS A 425 -5.41 12.56 18.82
CA LYS A 425 -5.65 13.22 17.52
C LYS A 425 -6.12 12.27 16.42
N CYS A 426 -5.70 11.00 16.45
CA CYS A 426 -6.22 10.03 15.50
C CYS A 426 -7.56 9.46 15.99
N GLY A 427 -7.67 9.09 17.26
CA GLY A 427 -8.86 8.46 17.83
C GLY A 427 -10.11 9.36 17.90
N ASP A 428 -9.94 10.68 17.94
CA ASP A 428 -11.05 11.64 18.01
C ASP A 428 -11.96 11.59 16.77
N PHE A 429 -11.40 11.26 15.61
CA PHE A 429 -12.12 11.21 14.33
C PHE A 429 -12.58 9.81 13.94
N LEU A 430 -12.23 8.79 14.73
CA LEU A 430 -12.52 7.40 14.39
C LEU A 430 -13.89 6.98 14.92
N SER A 431 -14.79 6.52 14.07
CA SER A 431 -16.03 5.81 14.44
C SER A 431 -15.82 4.32 14.77
N HIS A 432 -14.78 3.68 14.26
CA HIS A 432 -14.50 2.25 14.39
C HIS A 432 -13.04 2.00 14.77
N CYS A 433 -12.79 0.96 15.57
CA CYS A 433 -11.43 0.62 15.96
C CYS A 433 -10.62 0.14 14.74
N PRO A 434 -9.45 0.72 14.43
CA PRO A 434 -8.64 0.35 13.26
C PRO A 434 -8.02 -1.05 13.36
N LEU A 435 -7.98 -1.64 14.56
CA LEU A 435 -7.38 -2.95 14.80
C LEU A 435 -8.41 -4.10 14.76
N CYS A 436 -9.62 -3.86 15.28
CA CYS A 436 -10.65 -4.88 15.44
C CYS A 436 -12.04 -4.55 14.85
N ARG A 437 -12.21 -3.36 14.28
CA ARG A 437 -13.46 -2.87 13.64
C ARG A 437 -14.68 -2.78 14.55
N GLN A 438 -14.52 -2.88 15.87
CA GLN A 438 -15.63 -2.60 16.79
C GLN A 438 -15.97 -1.10 16.75
N GLU A 439 -17.25 -0.75 16.57
CA GLU A 439 -17.76 0.63 16.68
C GLU A 439 -17.28 1.24 18.00
N ILE A 440 -16.70 2.44 17.98
CA ILE A 440 -16.11 3.11 19.15
C ILE A 440 -17.18 3.89 19.90
N GLN A 441 -17.57 3.36 21.07
CA GLN A 441 -18.54 4.00 21.97
C GLN A 441 -17.85 4.78 23.09
N VAL A 442 -16.66 4.33 23.51
CA VAL A 442 -15.92 4.95 24.63
C VAL A 442 -14.48 5.20 24.23
N ARG A 443 -14.02 6.44 24.48
CA ARG A 443 -12.63 6.85 24.35
C ARG A 443 -12.12 7.25 25.73
N ILE A 444 -11.15 6.50 26.25
CA ILE A 444 -10.56 6.73 27.56
C ILE A 444 -9.16 7.31 27.34
N LYS A 445 -8.97 8.56 27.77
CA LYS A 445 -7.65 9.18 27.74
C LYS A 445 -6.78 8.59 28.87
N ARG A 446 -5.63 8.04 28.52
CA ARG A 446 -4.60 7.64 29.48
C ARG A 446 -3.85 8.90 29.91
N PHE A 447 -3.84 9.16 31.22
CA PHE A 447 -2.95 10.15 31.79
C PHE A 447 -1.58 9.46 31.96
N SER A 448 -0.59 9.92 31.19
CA SER A 448 0.81 9.52 31.32
C SER A 448 1.59 10.55 32.13
#